data_AF-A0A1A8X808-F1
#
_entry.id   AF-A0A1A8X808-F1
#
_cell.length_a   1.000
_cell.length_b   1.000
_cell.length_c   1.000
_cell.angle_alpha   90.00
_cell.angle_beta   90.00
_cell.angle_gamma   90.00
#
_symmetry.space_group_name_H-M   'P 1'
#
loop_
_entity.id
_entity.type
_entity.pdbx_description
1 polymer ?
#
loop_
_entity_poly.entity_id
_entity_poly.type
_entity_poly.pdbx_seq_one_letter_code
_entity_poly.pdbx_strand_id
1 'polypeptide(L)'
;MEAEKILTNLSKYELYNKFNEEHGDSLQYSNYCRSMEYLKTWYSDILEVCYVFSKNLINLHEILKEEEDNGERCRYFNFWITDNVKKKLETQWKDKRYIASILRGLYGVEHAIKKESPNNNCYLDHRSKITLDLWKERKDLHDYIRNYNYIIDKINSNGYYCTLYSKYFVYIKGLHDKYKSECCNRSSDKCPHRLDLYYFCNSDSLFRKLECDENKGVAAAFPYEKRDKILEGPDGSGKYNSASALLSDPYTDTDADLLKNNSNYYAKLGIALPFLGILSTLFYLYK
;
A
#
# COMPACT_ATOMS: atom_id res chain seq x y z
N MET A 1 4.42 8.21 5.81
CA MET A 1 4.01 9.30 6.73
C MET A 1 2.94 8.77 7.68
N GLU A 2 2.81 9.28 8.91
CA GLU A 2 1.74 8.83 9.83
C GLU A 2 0.33 8.94 9.25
N ALA A 3 0.07 9.96 8.43
CA ALA A 3 -1.22 10.16 7.78
C ALA A 3 -1.58 9.07 6.72
N GLU A 4 -0.58 8.37 6.15
CA GLU A 4 -0.82 7.27 5.18
C GLU A 4 -1.43 6.03 5.87
N LYS A 5 -1.44 5.96 7.22
CA LYS A 5 -2.10 4.89 7.99
C LYS A 5 -3.60 4.74 7.66
N ILE A 6 -4.22 5.78 7.11
CA ILE A 6 -5.61 5.71 6.65
C ILE A 6 -5.80 4.70 5.51
N LEU A 7 -4.77 4.48 4.68
CA LEU A 7 -4.78 3.54 3.57
C LEU A 7 -4.51 2.08 3.99
N THR A 8 -4.05 1.87 5.23
CA THR A 8 -3.76 0.52 5.74
C THR A 8 -5.02 -0.34 5.73
N ASN A 9 -4.87 -1.58 5.26
CA ASN A 9 -5.91 -2.59 5.11
C ASN A 9 -7.02 -2.25 4.08
N LEU A 10 -6.76 -1.32 3.15
CA LEU A 10 -7.68 -1.04 2.06
C LEU A 10 -7.32 -1.90 0.83
N SER A 11 -8.32 -2.56 0.26
CA SER A 11 -8.14 -3.59 -0.78
C SER A 11 -7.34 -3.11 -1.99
N LYS A 12 -7.56 -1.87 -2.45
CA LYS A 12 -6.81 -1.30 -3.59
C LYS A 12 -5.37 -0.98 -3.21
N TYR A 13 -5.12 -0.50 -2.00
CA TYR A 13 -3.75 -0.30 -1.50
C TYR A 13 -2.98 -1.62 -1.32
N GLU A 14 -3.66 -2.70 -0.93
CA GLU A 14 -3.03 -4.02 -0.73
C GLU A 14 -2.65 -4.72 -2.04
N LEU A 15 -3.12 -4.26 -3.20
CA LEU A 15 -2.73 -4.85 -4.50
C LEU A 15 -1.20 -4.83 -4.72
N TYR A 16 -0.49 -3.86 -4.16
CA TYR A 16 0.97 -3.81 -4.23
C TYR A 16 1.65 -5.03 -3.57
N ASN A 17 1.00 -5.67 -2.59
CA ASN A 17 1.57 -6.83 -1.90
C ASN A 17 1.71 -8.02 -2.83
N LYS A 18 0.81 -8.17 -3.82
CA LYS A 18 0.81 -9.27 -4.79
C LYS A 18 2.10 -9.31 -5.63
N PHE A 19 2.77 -8.18 -5.83
CA PHE A 19 4.06 -8.12 -6.51
C PHE A 19 5.24 -8.65 -5.68
N ASN A 20 5.06 -8.76 -4.36
CA ASN A 20 6.08 -9.27 -3.45
C ASN A 20 5.85 -10.76 -3.12
N GLU A 21 4.75 -11.35 -3.56
CA GLU A 21 4.45 -12.76 -3.37
C GLU A 21 5.38 -13.64 -4.23
N GLU A 22 5.77 -14.78 -3.66
CA GLU A 22 6.57 -15.79 -4.37
C GLU A 22 5.72 -16.54 -5.40
N HIS A 23 5.49 -15.91 -6.54
CA HIS A 23 4.96 -16.59 -7.72
C HIS A 23 6.10 -17.19 -8.55
N GLY A 24 6.41 -18.47 -8.34
CA GLY A 24 7.45 -19.18 -9.11
C GLY A 24 8.88 -18.66 -8.92
N ASP A 25 9.84 -19.30 -9.59
CA ASP A 25 11.25 -18.96 -9.51
C ASP A 25 11.57 -17.74 -10.39
N SER A 26 11.94 -16.61 -9.77
CA SER A 26 12.34 -15.40 -10.49
C SER A 26 13.62 -15.58 -11.32
N LEU A 27 14.49 -16.54 -10.98
CA LEU A 27 15.76 -16.80 -11.67
C LEU A 27 15.56 -17.19 -13.14
N GLN A 28 14.41 -17.76 -13.50
CA GLN A 28 14.09 -18.10 -14.88
C GLN A 28 14.06 -16.87 -15.80
N TYR A 29 13.88 -15.67 -15.23
CA TYR A 29 13.85 -14.40 -15.96
C TYR A 29 15.20 -13.66 -15.96
N SER A 30 16.26 -14.29 -15.42
CA SER A 30 17.57 -13.66 -15.26
C SER A 30 18.22 -13.19 -16.55
N ASN A 31 17.90 -13.82 -17.68
CA ASN A 31 18.45 -13.45 -18.98
C ASN A 31 18.13 -12.00 -19.39
N TYR A 32 16.99 -11.45 -18.98
CA TYR A 32 16.65 -10.05 -19.28
C TYR A 32 17.53 -9.04 -18.51
N CYS A 33 18.15 -9.47 -17.41
CA CYS A 33 18.84 -8.62 -16.45
C CYS A 33 20.36 -8.53 -16.63
N ARG A 34 20.93 -9.24 -17.62
CA ARG A 34 22.38 -9.26 -17.89
C ARG A 34 22.97 -7.86 -18.06
N SER A 35 22.21 -6.95 -18.70
CA SER A 35 22.64 -5.56 -18.91
C SER A 35 22.83 -4.76 -17.61
N MET A 36 22.31 -5.25 -16.48
CA MET A 36 22.42 -4.62 -15.16
C MET A 36 23.50 -5.23 -14.27
N GLU A 37 24.22 -6.27 -14.71
CA GLU A 37 25.23 -6.97 -13.89
C GLU A 37 26.30 -6.04 -13.31
N TYR A 38 26.76 -5.06 -14.09
CA TYR A 38 27.79 -4.11 -13.65
C TYR A 38 27.36 -3.31 -12.39
N LEU A 39 26.06 -3.10 -12.20
CA LEU A 39 25.51 -2.38 -11.05
C LEU A 39 25.66 -3.14 -9.73
N LYS A 40 25.89 -4.47 -9.79
CA LYS A 40 26.09 -5.32 -8.61
C LYS A 40 27.25 -4.84 -7.73
N THR A 41 28.23 -4.17 -8.33
CA THR A 41 29.36 -3.54 -7.64
C THR A 41 28.92 -2.53 -6.57
N TRP A 42 27.81 -1.82 -6.81
CA TRP A 42 27.27 -0.81 -5.88
C TRP A 42 26.01 -1.28 -5.17
N TYR A 43 25.28 -2.22 -5.77
CA TYR A 43 23.97 -2.67 -5.32
C TYR A 43 23.92 -4.20 -5.41
N SER A 44 24.37 -4.88 -4.36
CA SER A 44 24.61 -6.34 -4.38
C SER A 44 23.39 -7.16 -4.81
N ASP A 45 22.19 -6.69 -4.50
CA ASP A 45 20.90 -7.33 -4.74
C ASP A 45 20.09 -6.71 -5.91
N ILE A 46 20.73 -5.92 -6.78
CA ILE A 46 20.07 -5.28 -7.93
C ILE A 46 19.52 -6.29 -8.95
N LEU A 47 20.19 -7.43 -9.09
CA LEU A 47 19.79 -8.46 -10.03
C LEU A 47 18.52 -9.15 -9.55
N GLU A 48 18.40 -9.39 -8.25
CA GLU A 48 17.21 -9.94 -7.59
C GLU A 48 16.01 -9.01 -7.81
N VAL A 49 16.20 -7.69 -7.64
CA VAL A 49 15.17 -6.69 -7.98
C VAL A 49 14.79 -6.77 -9.47
N CYS A 50 15.77 -6.92 -10.36
CA CYS A 50 15.53 -7.05 -11.79
C CYS A 50 14.79 -8.35 -12.16
N TYR A 51 15.10 -9.47 -11.50
CA TYR A 51 14.42 -10.76 -11.73
C TYR A 51 12.96 -10.67 -11.34
N VAL A 52 12.67 -10.10 -10.16
CA VAL A 52 11.29 -9.88 -9.70
C VAL A 52 10.57 -8.88 -10.60
N PHE A 53 11.23 -7.80 -11.04
CA PHE A 53 10.67 -6.88 -12.04
C PHE A 53 10.27 -7.59 -13.34
N SER A 54 11.16 -8.42 -13.88
CA SER A 54 10.94 -9.14 -15.14
C SER A 54 9.78 -10.12 -15.03
N LYS A 55 9.79 -10.92 -13.96
CA LYS A 55 8.71 -11.85 -13.60
C LYS A 55 7.37 -11.14 -13.51
N ASN A 56 7.31 -10.06 -12.73
CA ASN A 56 6.08 -9.35 -12.47
C ASN A 56 5.54 -8.65 -13.71
N LEU A 57 6.42 -8.14 -14.58
CA LEU A 57 6.00 -7.55 -15.85
C LEU A 57 5.39 -8.60 -16.78
N ILE A 58 6.02 -9.77 -16.91
CA ILE A 58 5.55 -10.86 -17.78
C ILE A 58 4.22 -11.44 -17.29
N ASN A 59 4.11 -11.68 -15.98
CA ASN A 59 2.93 -12.30 -15.36
C ASN A 59 1.92 -11.26 -14.82
N LEU A 60 2.02 -10.00 -15.25
CA LEU A 60 1.24 -8.90 -14.67
C LEU A 60 -0.28 -9.16 -14.66
N HIS A 61 -0.78 -9.76 -15.73
CA HIS A 61 -2.19 -10.11 -15.88
C HIS A 61 -2.66 -11.20 -14.90
N GLU A 62 -1.78 -12.12 -14.52
CA GLU A 62 -2.08 -13.19 -13.56
C GLU A 62 -2.01 -12.67 -12.12
N ILE A 63 -0.96 -11.91 -11.81
CA ILE A 63 -0.72 -11.31 -10.48
C ILE A 63 -1.90 -10.41 -10.09
N LEU A 64 -2.34 -9.57 -11.02
CA LEU A 64 -3.47 -8.65 -10.83
C LEU A 64 -4.71 -9.07 -11.60
N LYS A 65 -5.04 -10.38 -11.59
CA LYS A 65 -6.21 -10.94 -12.31
C LYS A 65 -7.55 -10.30 -11.94
N GLU A 66 -7.69 -9.82 -10.70
CA GLU A 66 -8.89 -9.16 -10.16
C GLU A 66 -9.07 -7.72 -10.67
N GLU A 67 -8.01 -7.10 -11.18
CA GLU A 67 -8.10 -5.77 -11.80
C GLU A 67 -8.33 -5.95 -13.29
N GLU A 68 -9.48 -5.56 -13.82
CA GLU A 68 -9.83 -5.83 -15.22
C GLU A 68 -9.13 -4.88 -16.19
N ASP A 69 -8.82 -3.65 -15.77
CA ASP A 69 -8.17 -2.66 -16.62
C ASP A 69 -6.67 -2.92 -16.74
N ASN A 70 -6.21 -3.26 -17.94
CA ASN A 70 -4.79 -3.47 -18.20
C ASN A 70 -3.95 -2.20 -17.97
N GLY A 71 -4.53 -1.02 -18.21
CA GLY A 71 -3.88 0.26 -17.90
C GLY A 71 -3.63 0.41 -16.40
N GLU A 72 -4.61 0.02 -15.59
CA GLU A 72 -4.57 0.05 -14.14
C GLU A 72 -3.53 -0.93 -13.60
N ARG A 73 -3.51 -2.17 -14.08
CA ARG A 73 -2.44 -3.13 -13.74
C ARG A 73 -1.06 -2.52 -13.99
N CYS A 74 -0.89 -1.85 -15.13
CA CYS A 74 0.37 -1.22 -15.48
C CYS A 74 0.71 -0.01 -14.60
N ARG A 75 -0.28 0.78 -14.17
CA ARG A 75 -0.09 1.86 -13.18
C ARG A 75 0.41 1.31 -11.85
N TYR A 76 -0.25 0.29 -11.30
CA TYR A 76 0.19 -0.40 -10.09
C TYR A 76 1.62 -0.94 -10.21
N PHE A 77 1.95 -1.56 -11.34
CA PHE A 77 3.30 -2.07 -11.60
C PHE A 77 4.36 -0.96 -11.59
N ASN A 78 4.12 0.16 -12.29
CA ASN A 78 5.04 1.30 -12.34
C ASN A 78 5.23 1.94 -10.94
N PHE A 79 4.15 2.10 -10.19
CA PHE A 79 4.22 2.62 -8.82
C PHE A 79 4.94 1.66 -7.87
N TRP A 80 4.72 0.36 -8.01
CA TRP A 80 5.41 -0.66 -7.22
C TRP A 80 6.92 -0.62 -7.43
N ILE A 81 7.39 -0.69 -8.69
CA ILE A 81 8.84 -0.77 -8.95
C ILE A 81 9.56 0.51 -8.52
N THR A 82 8.95 1.67 -8.74
CA THR A 82 9.56 2.95 -8.36
C THR A 82 9.60 3.14 -6.85
N ASP A 83 8.54 2.75 -6.13
CA ASP A 83 8.51 2.71 -4.66
C ASP A 83 9.52 1.69 -4.08
N ASN A 84 9.63 0.51 -4.71
CA ASN A 84 10.60 -0.52 -4.31
C ASN A 84 12.05 -0.02 -4.44
N VAL A 85 12.41 0.55 -5.59
CA VAL A 85 13.75 1.14 -5.81
C VAL A 85 14.01 2.28 -4.83
N LYS A 86 13.03 3.16 -4.58
CA LYS A 86 13.16 4.24 -3.59
C LYS A 86 13.45 3.70 -2.19
N LYS A 87 12.70 2.68 -1.74
CA LYS A 87 12.92 2.01 -0.45
C LYS A 87 14.29 1.36 -0.37
N LYS A 88 14.76 0.70 -1.43
CA LYS A 88 16.11 0.13 -1.50
C LYS A 88 17.17 1.22 -1.33
N LEU A 89 17.05 2.36 -1.99
CA LEU A 89 17.96 3.51 -1.86
C LEU A 89 17.99 4.13 -0.45
N GLU A 90 16.87 4.10 0.24
CA GLU A 90 16.75 4.64 1.60
C GLU A 90 17.31 3.70 2.67
N THR A 91 17.34 2.40 2.40
CA THR A 91 17.65 1.37 3.41
C THR A 91 18.97 0.62 3.15
N GLN A 92 19.20 0.19 1.91
CA GLN A 92 20.28 -0.74 1.53
C GLN A 92 21.29 -0.08 0.59
N TRP A 93 20.82 0.65 -0.43
CA TRP A 93 21.60 1.27 -1.50
C TRP A 93 21.92 2.73 -1.21
N LYS A 94 22.69 2.99 -0.15
CA LYS A 94 22.97 4.36 0.32
C LYS A 94 23.65 5.25 -0.73
N ASP A 95 24.40 4.67 -1.68
CA ASP A 95 25.00 5.41 -2.79
C ASP A 95 23.96 5.73 -3.87
N LYS A 96 23.59 7.01 -3.98
CA LYS A 96 22.56 7.50 -4.92
C LYS A 96 23.10 7.86 -6.30
N ARG A 97 24.41 7.71 -6.56
CA ARG A 97 25.03 8.17 -7.82
C ARG A 97 24.52 7.46 -9.07
N TYR A 98 24.08 6.21 -8.95
CA TYR A 98 23.68 5.39 -10.09
C TYR A 98 22.17 5.17 -10.20
N ILE A 99 21.34 6.00 -9.55
CA ILE A 99 19.87 5.92 -9.68
C ILE A 99 19.42 6.00 -11.15
N ALA A 100 20.00 6.93 -11.92
CA ALA A 100 19.68 7.06 -13.33
C ALA A 100 20.05 5.80 -14.12
N SER A 101 21.14 5.12 -13.75
CA SER A 101 21.58 3.86 -14.35
C SER A 101 20.66 2.70 -13.99
N ILE A 102 20.16 2.63 -12.74
CA ILE A 102 19.16 1.64 -12.31
C ILE A 102 17.89 1.79 -13.15
N LEU A 103 17.33 3.00 -13.22
CA LEU A 103 16.09 3.26 -13.94
C LEU A 103 16.23 3.00 -15.45
N ARG A 104 17.38 3.37 -16.04
CA ARG A 104 17.70 3.05 -17.43
C ARG A 104 17.83 1.54 -17.66
N GLY A 105 18.42 0.81 -16.72
CA GLY A 105 18.53 -0.64 -16.75
C GLY A 105 17.15 -1.30 -16.79
N LEU A 106 16.25 -0.92 -15.85
CA LEU A 106 14.88 -1.42 -15.81
C LEU A 106 14.09 -1.07 -17.08
N TYR A 107 14.31 0.12 -17.65
CA TYR A 107 13.73 0.49 -18.95
C TYR A 107 14.24 -0.39 -20.09
N GLY A 108 15.53 -0.75 -20.09
CA GLY A 108 16.10 -1.69 -21.06
C GLY A 108 15.52 -3.10 -20.92
N VAL A 109 15.30 -3.55 -19.69
CA VAL A 109 14.66 -4.84 -19.37
C VAL A 109 13.22 -4.88 -19.89
N GLU A 110 12.43 -3.82 -19.66
CA GLU A 110 11.07 -3.69 -20.21
C GLU A 110 11.07 -3.82 -21.73
N HIS A 111 11.95 -3.10 -22.41
CA HIS A 111 12.05 -3.13 -23.86
C HIS A 111 12.45 -4.52 -24.39
N ALA A 112 13.35 -5.23 -23.69
CA ALA A 112 13.74 -6.59 -24.05
C ALA A 112 12.55 -7.56 -23.92
N ILE A 113 11.80 -7.49 -22.82
CA ILE A 113 10.59 -8.29 -22.60
C ILE A 113 9.53 -7.98 -23.66
N LYS A 114 9.30 -6.71 -23.98
CA LYS A 114 8.32 -6.30 -25.01
C LYS A 114 8.63 -6.87 -26.39
N LYS A 115 9.92 -7.00 -26.73
CA LYS A 115 10.34 -7.60 -28.00
C LYS A 115 9.96 -9.07 -28.11
N GLU A 116 9.99 -9.81 -27.00
CA GLU A 116 9.69 -11.25 -26.94
C GLU A 116 8.21 -11.53 -26.61
N SER A 117 7.53 -10.60 -25.96
CA SER A 117 6.10 -10.65 -25.66
C SER A 117 5.38 -9.39 -26.16
N PRO A 118 5.11 -9.28 -27.48
CA PRO A 118 4.51 -8.08 -28.08
C PRO A 118 3.12 -7.75 -27.54
N ASN A 119 2.42 -8.72 -26.95
CA ASN A 119 1.09 -8.52 -26.38
C ASN A 119 1.12 -7.84 -25.00
N ASN A 120 2.27 -7.79 -24.32
CA ASN A 120 2.40 -7.05 -23.07
C ASN A 120 2.44 -5.54 -23.33
N ASN A 121 1.32 -4.84 -23.11
CA ASN A 121 1.21 -3.41 -23.38
C ASN A 121 1.55 -2.52 -22.18
N CYS A 122 2.13 -3.09 -21.11
CA CYS A 122 2.60 -2.30 -19.99
C CYS A 122 3.99 -1.75 -20.26
N TYR A 123 4.11 -0.42 -20.22
CA TYR A 123 5.36 0.29 -20.41
C TYR A 123 5.88 0.87 -19.10
N LEU A 124 7.19 0.80 -18.91
CA LEU A 124 7.85 1.56 -17.85
C LEU A 124 7.96 3.02 -18.31
N ASP A 125 7.32 3.93 -17.59
CA ASP A 125 7.40 5.34 -17.91
C ASP A 125 8.69 5.93 -17.33
N HIS A 126 9.66 6.22 -18.20
CA HIS A 126 10.95 6.74 -17.80
C HIS A 126 11.28 8.03 -18.57
N ARG A 127 11.48 9.11 -17.82
CA ARG A 127 12.09 10.36 -18.29
C ARG A 127 13.14 10.82 -17.30
N SER A 128 14.21 11.42 -17.78
CA SER A 128 15.34 11.87 -16.95
C SER A 128 14.96 12.88 -15.88
N LYS A 129 13.92 13.70 -16.09
CA LYS A 129 13.44 14.69 -15.11
C LYS A 129 12.39 14.16 -14.14
N ILE A 130 11.91 12.92 -14.31
CA ILE A 130 10.98 12.29 -13.37
C ILE A 130 11.79 11.59 -12.28
N THR A 131 11.82 12.19 -11.09
CA THR A 131 12.52 11.64 -9.92
C THR A 131 11.68 10.57 -9.23
N LEU A 132 12.32 9.76 -8.38
CA LEU A 132 11.61 8.80 -7.52
C LEU A 132 10.67 9.50 -6.52
N ASP A 133 10.95 10.74 -6.13
CA ASP A 133 10.06 11.53 -5.28
C ASP A 133 8.79 11.96 -6.05
N LEU A 134 8.91 12.35 -7.32
CA LEU A 134 7.75 12.60 -8.17
C LEU A 134 6.91 11.32 -8.39
N TRP A 135 7.57 10.17 -8.53
CA TRP A 135 6.86 8.88 -8.57
C TRP A 135 6.10 8.60 -7.27
N LYS A 136 6.70 8.88 -6.11
CA LYS A 136 6.01 8.76 -4.82
C LYS A 136 4.79 9.67 -4.75
N GLU A 137 4.92 10.95 -5.09
CA GLU A 137 3.79 11.89 -5.05
C GLU A 137 2.62 11.43 -5.94
N ARG A 138 2.92 10.90 -7.13
CA ARG A 138 1.90 10.37 -8.04
C ARG A 138 1.29 9.07 -7.53
N LYS A 139 2.07 8.20 -6.91
CA LYS A 139 1.57 7.01 -6.23
C LYS A 139 0.58 7.40 -5.15
N ASP A 140 0.93 8.37 -4.29
CA ASP A 140 0.04 8.83 -3.24
C ASP A 140 -1.30 9.36 -3.80
N LEU A 141 -1.25 10.10 -4.93
CA LEU A 141 -2.46 10.55 -5.64
C LEU A 141 -3.29 9.39 -6.17
N HIS A 142 -2.65 8.41 -6.79
CA HIS A 142 -3.30 7.20 -7.27
C HIS A 142 -3.98 6.44 -6.13
N ASP A 143 -3.24 6.21 -5.05
CA ASP A 143 -3.71 5.46 -3.89
C ASP A 143 -4.91 6.17 -3.25
N TYR A 144 -4.90 7.50 -3.13
CA TYR A 144 -6.06 8.26 -2.67
C TYR A 144 -7.28 8.08 -3.58
N ILE A 145 -7.11 8.26 -4.89
CA ILE A 145 -8.22 8.19 -5.86
C ILE A 145 -8.83 6.79 -5.89
N ARG A 146 -7.99 5.74 -5.90
CA ARG A 146 -8.47 4.35 -5.96
C ARG A 146 -9.07 3.86 -4.66
N ASN A 147 -8.64 4.42 -3.53
CA ASN A 147 -9.20 4.07 -2.22
C ASN A 147 -10.27 5.03 -1.73
N TYR A 148 -10.70 6.01 -2.53
CA TYR A 148 -11.57 7.11 -2.08
C TYR A 148 -12.87 6.62 -1.40
N ASN A 149 -13.56 5.65 -1.98
CA ASN A 149 -14.80 5.10 -1.40
C ASN A 149 -14.55 4.37 -0.07
N TYR A 150 -13.45 3.61 0.03
CA TYR A 150 -13.07 2.95 1.27
C TYR A 150 -12.65 3.95 2.37
N ILE A 151 -12.04 5.07 1.97
CA ILE A 151 -11.73 6.17 2.88
C ILE A 151 -13.02 6.76 3.44
N ILE A 152 -14.06 6.98 2.62
CA ILE A 152 -15.38 7.46 3.08
C ILE A 152 -15.94 6.54 4.17
N ASP A 153 -15.90 5.23 3.96
CA ASP A 153 -16.41 4.28 4.96
C ASP A 153 -15.59 4.33 6.26
N LYS A 154 -14.26 4.41 6.13
CA LYS A 154 -13.34 4.43 7.27
C LYS A 154 -13.49 5.69 8.12
N ILE A 155 -13.58 6.87 7.52
CA ILE A 155 -13.73 8.14 8.27
C ILE A 155 -15.10 8.23 8.97
N ASN A 156 -16.11 7.56 8.42
CA ASN A 156 -17.44 7.50 9.02
C ASN A 156 -17.55 6.45 10.12
N SER A 157 -16.58 5.56 10.27
CA SER A 157 -16.61 4.50 11.28
C SER A 157 -16.16 4.96 12.67
N ASN A 158 -15.20 5.89 12.75
CA ASN A 158 -14.58 6.32 14.00
C ASN A 158 -13.92 7.71 13.85
N GLY A 159 -14.05 8.57 14.86
CA GLY A 159 -13.50 9.93 14.89
C GLY A 159 -11.97 10.01 14.83
N TYR A 160 -11.25 8.97 15.28
CA TYR A 160 -9.81 8.84 15.07
C TYR A 160 -9.44 8.83 13.58
N TYR A 161 -10.19 8.08 12.76
CA TYR A 161 -9.95 8.05 11.31
C TYR A 161 -10.33 9.37 10.64
N CYS A 162 -11.34 10.06 11.15
CA CYS A 162 -11.66 11.42 10.71
C CYS A 162 -10.48 12.38 10.96
N THR A 163 -9.88 12.33 12.16
CA THR A 163 -8.69 13.15 12.50
C THR A 163 -7.49 12.83 11.60
N LEU A 164 -7.23 11.54 11.35
CA LEU A 164 -6.18 11.12 10.41
C LEU A 164 -6.45 11.62 8.99
N TYR A 165 -7.69 11.51 8.52
CA TYR A 165 -8.11 11.99 7.21
C TYR A 165 -7.93 13.50 7.09
N SER A 166 -8.31 14.30 8.10
CA SER A 166 -8.11 15.75 8.10
C SER A 166 -6.66 16.13 7.80
N LYS A 167 -5.67 15.42 8.38
CA LYS A 167 -4.24 15.63 8.10
C LYS A 167 -3.84 15.11 6.73
N TYR A 168 -4.30 13.92 6.37
CA TYR A 168 -3.98 13.29 5.08
C TYR A 168 -4.52 14.10 3.89
N PHE A 169 -5.71 14.67 4.02
CA PHE A 169 -6.37 15.45 2.99
C PHE A 169 -5.59 16.71 2.63
N VAL A 170 -5.04 17.43 3.62
CA VAL A 170 -4.19 18.62 3.37
C VAL A 170 -2.99 18.25 2.50
N TYR A 171 -2.32 17.14 2.82
CA TYR A 171 -1.19 16.63 2.05
C TYR A 171 -1.60 16.27 0.61
N ILE A 172 -2.62 15.44 0.45
CA ILE A 172 -2.99 14.93 -0.88
C ILE A 172 -3.59 16.03 -1.77
N LYS A 173 -4.31 16.99 -1.20
CA LYS A 173 -4.80 18.17 -1.91
C LYS A 173 -3.65 19.00 -2.47
N GLY A 174 -2.60 19.21 -1.66
CA GLY A 174 -1.39 19.92 -2.10
C GLY A 174 -0.69 19.22 -3.26
N LEU A 175 -0.58 17.89 -3.21
CA LEU A 175 -0.04 17.10 -4.33
C LEU A 175 -0.89 17.23 -5.60
N HIS A 176 -2.22 17.24 -5.46
CA HIS A 176 -3.14 17.37 -6.58
C HIS A 176 -3.03 18.73 -7.24
N ASP A 177 -3.01 19.82 -6.46
CA ASP A 177 -2.83 21.18 -6.99
C ASP A 177 -1.49 21.34 -7.71
N LYS A 178 -0.42 20.79 -7.12
CA LYS A 178 0.90 20.75 -7.75
C LYS A 178 0.84 20.02 -9.09
N TYR A 179 0.31 18.79 -9.12
CA TYR A 179 0.21 18.00 -10.35
C TYR A 179 -0.63 18.71 -11.42
N LYS A 180 -1.76 19.33 -11.04
CA LYS A 180 -2.60 20.10 -11.97
C LYS A 180 -1.85 21.26 -12.61
N SER A 181 -1.11 22.01 -11.80
CA SER A 181 -0.33 23.16 -12.28
C SER A 181 0.78 22.76 -13.23
N GLU A 182 1.42 21.60 -13.00
CA GLU A 182 2.56 21.13 -13.80
C GLU A 182 2.14 20.35 -15.05
N CYS A 183 1.05 19.56 -14.99
CA CYS A 183 0.76 18.53 -15.99
C CYS A 183 -0.63 18.53 -16.63
N CYS A 184 -1.62 19.26 -16.10
CA CYS A 184 -2.97 19.22 -16.66
C CYS A 184 -3.21 20.28 -17.74
N ASN A 185 -2.51 21.41 -17.66
CA ASN A 185 -2.68 22.54 -18.58
C ASN A 185 -1.44 22.83 -19.44
N ARG A 186 -0.35 22.09 -19.23
CA ARG A 186 0.95 22.33 -19.89
C ARG A 186 1.65 21.00 -20.13
N SER A 187 2.41 20.94 -21.22
CA SER A 187 3.39 19.86 -21.40
C SER A 187 4.66 20.24 -20.65
N SER A 188 5.01 19.46 -19.63
CA SER A 188 6.27 19.56 -18.90
C SER A 188 7.02 18.23 -19.02
N ASP A 189 8.35 18.29 -19.00
CA ASP A 189 9.20 17.09 -18.95
C ASP A 189 9.12 16.35 -17.61
N LYS A 190 8.54 17.00 -16.59
CA LYS A 190 8.13 16.39 -15.33
C LYS A 190 6.80 15.65 -15.42
N CYS A 191 6.13 15.61 -16.58
CA CYS A 191 4.86 14.90 -16.75
C CYS A 191 5.08 13.51 -17.33
N PRO A 192 4.18 12.55 -17.02
CA PRO A 192 4.25 11.21 -17.57
C PRO A 192 4.17 11.23 -19.10
N HIS A 193 4.78 10.24 -19.74
CA HIS A 193 4.85 10.16 -21.20
C HIS A 193 4.10 8.97 -21.75
N ARG A 194 4.37 7.79 -21.19
CA ARG A 194 3.81 6.52 -21.67
C ARG A 194 2.69 6.00 -20.76
N LEU A 195 2.65 6.45 -19.51
CA LEU A 195 1.65 6.04 -18.53
C LEU A 195 0.52 7.06 -18.47
N ASP A 196 -0.72 6.63 -18.71
CA ASP A 196 -1.88 7.51 -18.61
C ASP A 196 -2.22 7.81 -17.15
N LEU A 197 -1.89 9.04 -16.73
CA LEU A 197 -2.26 9.64 -15.46
C LEU A 197 -3.11 10.91 -15.66
N TYR A 198 -3.75 11.09 -16.82
CA TYR A 198 -4.58 12.27 -17.09
C TYR A 198 -5.84 12.31 -16.22
N TYR A 199 -6.31 11.16 -15.72
CA TYR A 199 -7.44 11.11 -14.79
C TYR A 199 -7.19 11.89 -13.47
N PHE A 200 -5.94 12.18 -13.10
CA PHE A 200 -5.63 13.10 -11.99
C PHE A 200 -6.12 14.53 -12.27
N CYS A 201 -6.21 14.93 -13.54
CA CYS A 201 -6.71 16.23 -13.95
C CYS A 201 -8.23 16.36 -13.85
N ASN A 202 -8.94 15.23 -13.97
CA ASN A 202 -10.40 15.19 -14.04
C ASN A 202 -11.05 14.69 -12.74
N SER A 203 -10.27 14.53 -11.67
CA SER A 203 -10.71 14.01 -10.37
C SER A 203 -11.06 15.09 -9.36
N ASP A 204 -11.29 16.35 -9.78
CA ASP A 204 -11.55 17.50 -8.91
C ASP A 204 -12.65 17.27 -7.87
N SER A 205 -13.67 16.48 -8.20
CA SER A 205 -14.74 16.12 -7.28
C SER A 205 -14.26 15.32 -6.06
N LEU A 206 -13.21 14.51 -6.21
CA LEU A 206 -12.60 13.71 -5.15
C LEU A 206 -11.71 14.54 -4.23
N PHE A 207 -11.31 15.74 -4.65
CA PHE A 207 -10.44 16.64 -3.87
C PHE A 207 -11.22 17.75 -3.18
N ARG A 208 -12.49 17.47 -2.86
CA ARG A 208 -13.30 18.26 -1.92
C ARG A 208 -13.20 17.60 -0.55
N LYS A 209 -12.94 18.39 0.50
CA LYS A 209 -12.79 17.83 1.86
C LYS A 209 -14.10 17.17 2.26
N LEU A 210 -14.03 15.90 2.67
CA LEU A 210 -15.16 15.18 3.24
C LEU A 210 -15.43 15.66 4.67
N GLU A 211 -16.71 15.78 4.99
CA GLU A 211 -17.15 16.02 6.37
C GLU A 211 -17.21 14.70 7.13
N CYS A 212 -16.75 14.71 8.38
CA CYS A 212 -16.84 13.58 9.31
C CYS A 212 -16.76 14.11 10.75
N ASP A 213 -17.23 13.30 11.71
CA ASP A 213 -17.23 13.67 13.13
C ASP A 213 -16.01 13.09 13.85
N GLU A 214 -15.09 13.98 14.27
CA GLU A 214 -13.88 13.63 15.01
C GLU A 214 -14.16 13.08 16.42
N ASN A 215 -15.38 13.25 16.94
CA ASN A 215 -15.80 12.74 18.25
C ASN A 215 -16.55 11.40 18.17
N LYS A 216 -16.79 10.89 16.95
CA LYS A 216 -17.59 9.68 16.75
C LYS A 216 -16.94 8.45 17.39
N GLY A 217 -17.66 7.82 18.32
CA GLY A 217 -17.19 6.61 18.99
C GLY A 217 -16.17 6.84 20.11
N VAL A 218 -15.91 8.09 20.50
CA VAL A 218 -15.28 8.37 21.80
C VAL A 218 -16.32 8.09 22.87
N ALA A 219 -16.17 6.98 23.61
CA ALA A 219 -17.04 6.71 24.75
C ALA A 219 -17.01 7.93 25.68
N ALA A 220 -18.16 8.58 25.85
CA ALA A 220 -18.29 9.70 26.77
C ALA A 220 -17.81 9.23 28.15
N ALA A 221 -16.72 9.82 28.65
CA ALA A 221 -16.33 9.63 30.03
C ALA A 221 -17.51 10.07 30.88
N PHE A 222 -18.14 9.13 31.60
CA PHE A 222 -19.22 9.43 32.52
C PHE A 222 -18.76 10.54 33.48
N PRO A 223 -19.55 11.59 33.73
CA PRO A 223 -19.21 12.55 34.77
C PRO A 223 -19.22 11.79 36.10
N TYR A 224 -18.08 11.71 36.77
CA TYR A 224 -18.01 11.23 38.13
C TYR A 224 -18.89 12.14 39.00
N GLU A 225 -20.07 11.64 39.41
CA GLU A 225 -20.87 12.27 40.45
C GLU A 225 -20.07 12.23 41.76
N LYS A 226 -19.62 13.41 42.18
CA LYS A 226 -19.01 13.65 43.47
C LYS A 226 -20.10 13.54 44.54
N ARG A 227 -20.19 12.41 45.25
CA ARG A 227 -20.93 12.35 46.52
C ARG A 227 -20.02 12.78 47.65
N ASP A 228 -20.16 14.04 48.05
CA ASP A 228 -19.78 14.49 49.38
C ASP A 228 -20.72 13.84 50.41
N LYS A 229 -20.17 13.22 51.46
CA LYS A 229 -20.76 13.24 52.81
C LYS A 229 -19.69 13.04 53.87
N ILE A 230 -19.69 13.99 54.80
CA ILE A 230 -18.81 14.21 55.95
C ILE A 230 -19.53 13.76 57.24
N LEU A 231 -18.78 13.13 58.16
CA LEU A 231 -18.95 12.92 59.62
C LEU A 231 -20.15 12.05 60.10
N GLU A 232 -20.05 11.18 61.11
CA GLU A 232 -19.42 11.30 62.44
C GLU A 232 -19.23 9.88 63.10
N GLY A 233 -18.24 9.70 64.01
CA GLY A 233 -17.89 8.43 64.68
C GLY A 233 -18.68 8.12 65.99
N PRO A 234 -18.15 7.38 67.00
CA PRO A 234 -16.83 6.74 67.15
C PRO A 234 -16.85 5.29 67.75
N ASP A 235 -15.63 4.81 68.11
CA ASP A 235 -15.26 3.67 69.00
C ASP A 235 -15.13 2.26 68.36
N GLY A 236 -14.05 1.47 68.55
CA GLY A 236 -12.80 1.66 69.28
C GLY A 236 -11.77 0.55 68.96
N SER A 237 -10.51 0.86 69.26
CA SER A 237 -9.32 0.01 69.49
C SER A 237 -8.82 -0.99 68.43
N GLY A 238 -7.55 -0.83 68.00
CA GLY A 238 -6.75 -1.96 67.49
C GLY A 238 -5.50 -1.66 66.64
N LYS A 239 -4.40 -1.27 67.29
CA LYS A 239 -2.98 -1.44 66.91
C LYS A 239 -2.43 -0.82 65.60
N TYR A 240 -1.53 0.14 65.80
CA TYR A 240 -0.55 0.64 64.84
C TYR A 240 0.59 -0.35 64.61
N ASN A 241 1.04 -0.46 63.36
CA ASN A 241 2.47 -0.55 63.00
C ASN A 241 2.69 0.30 61.74
N SER A 242 3.62 1.25 61.84
CA SER A 242 4.05 2.15 60.77
C SER A 242 5.37 1.63 60.19
N ALA A 243 5.49 1.59 58.86
CA ALA A 243 6.76 1.79 58.17
C ALA A 243 6.47 2.40 56.78
N SER A 244 7.20 3.47 56.48
CA SER A 244 7.04 4.34 55.31
C SER A 244 7.63 3.79 54.02
N ALA A 245 6.93 4.12 52.93
CA ALA A 245 7.38 4.56 51.60
C ALA A 245 8.66 3.98 50.98
N LEU A 246 8.49 3.32 49.83
CA LEU A 246 9.28 3.56 48.64
C LEU A 246 8.37 3.57 47.40
N LEU A 247 8.45 4.68 46.65
CA LEU A 247 7.88 4.88 45.32
C LEU A 247 8.48 3.87 44.34
N SER A 248 7.64 3.29 43.49
CA SER A 248 8.07 2.69 42.23
C SER A 248 6.95 2.88 41.21
N ASP A 249 7.28 3.60 40.14
CA ASP A 249 6.47 3.81 38.95
C ASP A 249 5.93 2.51 38.37
N PRO A 250 4.71 2.52 37.80
CA PRO A 250 4.37 1.64 36.71
C PRO A 250 4.12 2.49 35.46
N TYR A 251 5.19 2.75 34.69
CA TYR A 251 5.08 3.06 33.27
C TYR A 251 5.32 1.75 32.50
N THR A 252 4.24 1.00 32.26
CA THR A 252 4.24 -0.15 31.36
C THR A 252 2.97 -0.12 30.52
N ASP A 253 3.12 0.41 29.32
CA ASP A 253 2.80 -0.27 28.06
C ASP A 253 1.48 -1.05 28.00
N THR A 254 0.43 -0.41 27.47
CA THR A 254 -0.71 -1.10 26.84
C THR A 254 -1.27 -0.24 25.70
N ASP A 255 -0.58 -0.22 24.55
CA ASP A 255 -1.20 0.23 23.28
C ASP A 255 -0.85 -0.69 22.10
N ALA A 256 -0.30 -1.88 22.37
CA ALA A 256 0.04 -2.88 21.36
C ALA A 256 -1.08 -3.91 21.06
N ASP A 257 -2.16 -3.95 21.86
CA ASP A 257 -3.14 -5.06 21.79
C ASP A 257 -4.45 -4.77 21.05
N LEU A 258 -4.64 -3.56 20.51
CA LEU A 258 -5.85 -3.18 19.75
C LEU A 258 -5.77 -3.46 18.24
N LEU A 259 -4.65 -4.01 17.73
CA LEU A 259 -4.42 -4.24 16.30
C LEU A 259 -4.38 -5.71 15.86
N LYS A 260 -4.62 -6.69 16.75
CA LYS A 260 -4.40 -8.10 16.41
C LYS A 260 -5.64 -8.96 16.15
N ASN A 261 -6.85 -8.45 16.34
CA ASN A 261 -8.05 -9.26 16.14
C ASN A 261 -8.95 -8.65 15.07
N ASN A 262 -8.69 -8.99 13.79
CA ASN A 262 -9.71 -9.22 12.75
C ASN A 262 -9.10 -9.72 11.43
N SER A 263 -8.19 -10.69 11.49
CA SER A 263 -7.72 -11.42 10.31
C SER A 263 -7.74 -12.93 10.57
N ASN A 264 -8.93 -13.51 10.67
CA ASN A 264 -9.14 -14.94 10.46
C ASN A 264 -10.63 -15.26 10.42
N TYR A 265 -11.25 -15.12 9.24
CA TYR A 265 -12.54 -15.74 8.99
C TYR A 265 -12.70 -16.22 7.54
N TYR A 266 -11.65 -16.74 6.92
CA TYR A 266 -11.77 -17.54 5.69
C TYR A 266 -10.63 -18.56 5.60
N ALA A 267 -10.85 -19.77 6.12
CA ALA A 267 -10.35 -21.03 5.55
C ALA A 267 -10.71 -22.22 6.45
N LYS A 268 -11.64 -23.05 5.96
CA LYS A 268 -11.73 -24.53 6.10
C LYS A 268 -13.17 -25.00 6.26
N LEU A 269 -13.91 -24.94 5.15
CA LEU A 269 -14.92 -25.97 4.88
C LEU A 269 -14.37 -26.82 3.73
N GLY A 270 -13.60 -27.84 4.12
CA GLY A 270 -13.27 -28.94 3.24
C GLY A 270 -14.52 -29.79 3.07
N ILE A 271 -15.23 -29.60 1.95
CA ILE A 271 -16.23 -30.57 1.50
C ILE A 271 -15.47 -31.59 0.66
N ALA A 272 -15.29 -32.78 1.24
CA ALA A 272 -14.87 -33.97 0.52
C ALA A 272 -15.87 -34.24 -0.61
N LEU A 273 -15.41 -34.16 -1.86
CA LEU A 273 -16.13 -34.66 -3.02
C LEU A 273 -15.83 -36.16 -3.15
N PRO A 274 -16.81 -37.06 -3.00
CA PRO A 274 -16.59 -38.47 -3.29
C PRO A 274 -16.60 -38.69 -4.80
N PHE A 275 -15.49 -39.23 -5.30
CA PHE A 275 -15.41 -39.85 -6.62
C PHE A 275 -16.31 -41.09 -6.68
N LEU A 276 -17.39 -40.99 -7.43
CA LEU A 276 -18.15 -42.09 -8.06
C LEU A 276 -18.56 -41.52 -9.42
N GLY A 277 -18.09 -41.97 -10.58
CA GLY A 277 -17.97 -43.35 -11.01
C GLY A 277 -19.19 -43.70 -11.86
N ILE A 278 -19.29 -43.20 -13.09
CA ILE A 278 -20.14 -43.78 -14.14
C ILE A 278 -19.37 -43.76 -15.47
N LEU A 279 -18.75 -44.90 -15.77
CA LEU A 279 -18.63 -45.40 -17.14
C LEU A 279 -20.04 -45.67 -17.66
N SER A 280 -20.40 -45.14 -18.84
CA SER A 280 -21.26 -45.85 -19.79
C SER A 280 -21.26 -45.17 -21.16
N THR A 281 -20.55 -45.82 -22.09
CA THR A 281 -20.96 -46.14 -23.46
C THR A 281 -21.43 -45.04 -24.41
N LEU A 282 -20.58 -44.78 -25.42
CA LEU A 282 -20.87 -44.88 -26.86
C LEU A 282 -22.37 -45.04 -27.25
N PHE A 283 -22.90 -44.10 -28.05
CA PHE A 283 -23.34 -44.31 -29.45
C PHE A 283 -24.25 -43.15 -29.95
N TYR A 284 -24.18 -42.91 -31.26
CA TYR A 284 -24.98 -42.04 -32.16
C TYR A 284 -24.50 -40.59 -32.31
N LEU A 285 -23.73 -40.27 -33.36
CA LEU A 285 -24.15 -39.98 -34.75
C LEU A 285 -25.15 -38.82 -34.85
N TYR A 286 -24.77 -37.71 -35.50
CA TYR A 286 -25.39 -37.27 -36.77
C TYR A 286 -24.64 -36.05 -37.36
N LYS A 287 -24.22 -36.24 -38.63
CA LYS A 287 -23.87 -35.31 -39.71
C LYS A 287 -23.03 -34.06 -39.44
#